data_AF-A0A3C0TJE3-F1
#
_entry.id   AF-A0A3C0TJE3-F1
#
_cell.length_a   1.000
_cell.length_b   1.000
_cell.length_c   1.000
_cell.angle_alpha   90.00
_cell.angle_beta   90.00
_cell.angle_gamma   90.00
#
_symmetry.space_group_name_H-M   'P 1'
#
loop_
_entity.id
_entity.type
_entity.pdbx_description
1 polymer ?
#
loop_
_entity_poly.entity_id
_entity_poly.type
_entity_poly.pdbx_seq_one_letter_code
_entity_poly.pdbx_strand_id
1 'polypeptide(L)'
;MGTGAHWKIRTLLEAVPREHLSDIRYVPVDVSESALVEASKELRALFPDLNVFGIVADFTRHMEKIPMNGNKLFTFFGGTLGNFSEQEAVRFLKDIAEGMGPRDRLLIGIDMIKPKETLEAAYNDSQGITSAFNKNVLTVINRELDANFDVADFDHVAFFNEKRQRIEMHLQAARPVSVRIERLDLCLAFEEGETIHTEVSRKFSRASAEAMAERAGLAVSRWFTDGKGWFSLVELGRPSSDGDCFAPPTGKEADC
;
A
#
# COMPACT_ATOMS: atom_id res chain seq x y z
N MET A 1 4.61 7.89 -1.07
CA MET A 1 3.71 7.47 -2.17
C MET A 1 2.40 7.02 -1.55
N GLY A 2 1.29 7.58 -2.02
CA GLY A 2 0.02 7.61 -1.30
C GLY A 2 0.05 8.68 -0.20
N THR A 3 -0.83 9.67 -0.25
CA THR A 3 -0.91 10.72 0.77
C THR A 3 -1.43 10.22 2.10
N GLY A 4 -2.27 9.17 2.05
CA GLY A 4 -2.70 8.34 3.18
C GLY A 4 -2.89 9.09 4.50
N ALA A 5 -2.60 8.41 5.61
CA ALA A 5 -2.71 8.99 6.95
C ALA A 5 -1.47 9.85 7.29
N HIS A 6 -1.65 11.17 7.29
CA HIS A 6 -0.57 12.18 7.44
C HIS A 6 0.30 12.00 8.70
N TRP A 7 -0.25 11.37 9.74
CA TRP A 7 0.47 11.12 10.99
C TRP A 7 1.75 10.28 10.80
N LYS A 8 1.80 9.36 9.83
CA LYS A 8 3.01 8.53 9.60
C LYS A 8 4.19 9.36 9.10
N ILE A 9 3.91 10.26 8.15
CA ILE A 9 4.91 11.18 7.62
C ILE A 9 5.28 12.23 8.66
N ARG A 10 4.29 12.73 9.40
CA ARG A 10 4.53 13.61 10.53
C ARG A 10 5.54 13.00 11.52
N THR A 11 5.39 11.73 11.90
CA THR A 11 6.36 11.07 12.81
C THR A 11 7.78 11.06 12.25
N LEU A 12 7.96 10.84 10.95
CA LEU A 12 9.30 10.93 10.33
C LEU A 12 9.86 12.35 10.36
N LEU A 13 9.02 13.35 10.09
CA LEU A 13 9.43 14.76 10.11
C LEU A 13 9.72 15.26 11.52
N GLU A 14 9.01 14.79 12.54
CA GLU A 14 9.29 15.09 13.96
C GLU A 14 10.65 14.56 14.42
N ALA A 15 11.17 13.52 13.77
CA ALA A 15 12.51 12.98 14.05
C ALA A 15 13.64 13.79 13.38
N VAL A 16 13.33 14.72 12.49
CA VAL A 16 14.32 15.59 11.84
C VAL A 16 14.58 16.81 12.74
N PRO A 17 15.85 17.15 13.04
CA PRO A 17 16.19 18.40 13.72
C PRO A 17 15.62 19.61 12.99
N ARG A 18 15.07 20.58 13.72
CA ARG A 18 14.32 21.71 13.11
C ARG A 18 15.16 22.52 12.13
N GLU A 19 16.45 22.68 12.43
CA GLU A 19 17.43 23.36 11.59
C GLU A 19 17.67 22.71 10.22
N HIS A 20 17.29 21.44 10.06
CA HIS A 20 17.42 20.70 8.78
C HIS A 20 16.09 20.58 8.02
N LEU A 21 14.96 21.01 8.60
CA LEU A 21 13.66 20.89 7.92
C LEU A 21 13.58 21.72 6.63
N SER A 22 14.23 22.88 6.58
CA SER A 22 14.29 23.72 5.39
C SER A 22 15.08 23.09 4.24
N ASP A 23 15.99 22.16 4.55
CA ASP A 23 16.78 21.43 3.55
C ASP A 23 16.01 20.25 2.95
N ILE A 24 14.88 19.87 3.56
CA ILE A 24 14.04 18.75 3.13
C ILE A 24 12.94 19.25 2.19
N ARG A 25 12.78 18.53 1.08
CA ARG A 25 11.61 18.62 0.22
C ARG A 25 10.73 17.39 0.42
N TYR A 26 9.52 17.60 0.94
CA TYR A 26 8.50 16.57 1.01
C TYR A 26 7.68 16.56 -0.30
N VAL A 27 7.66 15.40 -0.96
CA VAL A 27 6.98 15.20 -2.24
C VAL A 27 5.86 14.16 -2.08
N PRO A 28 4.66 14.55 -1.61
CA PRO A 28 3.53 13.63 -1.60
C PRO A 28 3.04 13.37 -3.03
N VAL A 29 2.70 12.11 -3.31
CA VAL A 29 2.18 11.67 -4.61
C VAL A 29 0.91 10.86 -4.37
N ASP A 30 -0.20 11.27 -4.98
CA ASP A 30 -1.50 10.61 -4.87
C ASP A 30 -2.36 10.87 -6.12
N VAL A 31 -3.36 10.02 -6.36
CA VAL A 31 -4.34 10.22 -7.44
C VAL A 31 -5.41 11.25 -7.06
N SER A 32 -5.61 11.50 -5.77
CA SER A 32 -6.58 12.46 -5.25
C SER A 32 -5.94 13.82 -4.99
N GLU A 33 -6.25 14.80 -5.84
CA GLU A 33 -5.80 16.18 -5.67
C GLU A 33 -6.32 16.78 -4.36
N SER A 34 -7.58 16.54 -3.99
CA SER A 34 -8.16 17.07 -2.76
C SER A 34 -7.43 16.54 -1.53
N ALA A 35 -7.14 15.23 -1.49
CA ALA A 35 -6.38 14.63 -0.39
C ALA A 35 -4.96 15.21 -0.31
N LEU A 36 -4.27 15.42 -1.44
CA LEU A 36 -2.97 16.07 -1.50
C LEU A 36 -2.99 17.49 -0.93
N VAL A 37 -3.98 18.29 -1.31
CA VAL A 37 -4.10 19.68 -0.87
C VAL A 37 -4.37 19.75 0.63
N GLU A 38 -5.29 18.92 1.14
CA GLU A 38 -5.60 18.85 2.58
C GLU A 38 -4.37 18.42 3.39
N ALA A 39 -3.74 17.31 3.00
CA ALA A 39 -2.49 16.79 3.58
C ALA A 39 -1.41 17.86 3.72
N SER A 40 -1.19 18.59 2.61
CA SER A 40 -0.13 19.56 2.50
C SER A 40 -0.39 20.78 3.37
N LYS A 41 -1.66 21.20 3.52
CA LYS A 41 -2.04 22.30 4.42
C LYS A 41 -1.78 21.94 5.88
N GLU A 42 -2.19 20.75 6.31
CA GLU A 42 -1.96 20.27 7.66
C GLU A 42 -0.47 20.16 7.99
N LEU A 43 0.31 19.55 7.11
CA LEU A 43 1.75 19.40 7.31
C LEU A 43 2.47 20.75 7.35
N ARG A 44 2.11 21.71 6.50
CA ARG A 44 2.72 23.06 6.53
C ARG A 44 2.34 23.85 7.77
N ALA A 45 1.18 23.62 8.36
CA ALA A 45 0.81 24.23 9.65
C ALA A 45 1.69 23.70 10.79
N LEU A 46 2.07 22.41 10.75
CA LEU A 46 2.93 21.77 11.75
C LEU A 46 4.42 22.04 11.52
N PHE A 47 4.85 22.14 10.26
CA PHE A 47 6.24 22.36 9.85
C PHE A 47 6.32 23.54 8.86
N PRO A 48 6.29 24.79 9.33
CA PRO A 48 6.26 25.97 8.46
C PRO A 48 7.46 26.09 7.51
N ASP A 49 8.62 25.58 7.93
CA ASP A 49 9.87 25.64 7.18
C ASP A 49 10.02 24.50 6.15
N LEU A 50 9.10 23.53 6.14
CA LEU A 50 9.16 22.38 5.23
C LEU A 50 8.73 22.76 3.81
N ASN A 51 9.56 22.44 2.83
CA ASN A 51 9.20 22.58 1.42
C ASN A 51 8.30 21.42 0.97
N VAL A 52 7.01 21.70 0.71
CA VAL A 52 6.05 20.69 0.24
C VAL A 52 5.74 20.89 -1.25
N PHE A 53 5.93 19.84 -2.05
CA PHE A 53 5.64 19.84 -3.49
C PHE A 53 4.79 18.62 -3.86
N GLY A 54 3.47 18.79 -3.89
CA GLY A 54 2.53 17.70 -4.19
C GLY A 54 2.43 17.38 -5.68
N ILE A 55 2.31 16.10 -6.01
CA ILE A 55 2.17 15.60 -7.38
C ILE A 55 0.91 14.76 -7.50
N VAL A 56 -0.03 15.19 -8.33
CA VAL A 56 -1.22 14.42 -8.67
C VAL A 56 -0.85 13.39 -9.73
N ALA A 57 -0.69 12.13 -9.35
CA ALA A 57 -0.28 11.06 -10.24
C ALA A 57 -0.61 9.68 -9.68
N ASP A 58 -0.93 8.76 -10.59
CA ASP A 58 -0.87 7.33 -10.31
C ASP A 58 0.60 6.89 -10.24
N PHE A 59 1.10 6.66 -9.03
CA PHE A 59 2.48 6.25 -8.76
C PHE A 59 2.83 4.85 -9.29
N THR A 60 1.85 4.05 -9.72
CA THR A 60 2.10 2.75 -10.38
C THR A 60 2.38 2.88 -11.87
N ARG A 61 2.09 4.05 -12.46
CA ARG A 61 2.22 4.30 -13.91
C ARG A 61 3.07 5.50 -14.26
N HIS A 62 3.21 6.45 -13.33
CA HIS A 62 3.78 7.77 -13.59
C HIS A 62 5.00 8.08 -12.71
N MET A 63 5.84 7.07 -12.42
CA MET A 63 7.06 7.24 -11.62
C MET A 63 8.01 8.27 -12.23
N GLU A 64 8.00 8.44 -13.55
CA GLU A 64 8.77 9.45 -14.29
C GLU A 64 8.42 10.90 -13.94
N LYS A 65 7.23 11.14 -13.35
CA LYS A 65 6.83 12.49 -12.89
C LYS A 65 7.46 12.86 -11.55
N ILE A 66 8.02 11.90 -10.82
CA ILE A 66 8.60 12.13 -9.49
C ILE A 66 10.03 12.69 -9.65
N PRO A 67 10.37 13.82 -9.01
CA PRO A 67 11.72 14.38 -9.08
C PRO A 67 12.78 13.41 -8.53
N MET A 68 13.77 13.06 -9.36
CA MET A 68 14.82 12.09 -8.99
C MET A 68 16.15 12.72 -8.55
N ASN A 69 16.21 14.05 -8.41
CA ASN A 69 17.45 14.76 -8.04
C ASN A 69 17.71 14.72 -6.52
N GLY A 70 18.97 14.63 -6.12
CA GLY A 70 19.40 14.63 -4.71
C GLY A 70 19.23 13.27 -4.02
N ASN A 71 19.56 13.23 -2.72
CA ASN A 71 19.36 12.04 -1.88
C ASN A 71 17.88 11.93 -1.49
N LYS A 72 17.30 10.75 -1.65
CA LYS A 72 15.87 10.50 -1.50
C LYS A 72 15.60 9.41 -0.47
N LEU A 73 14.59 9.65 0.35
CA LEU A 73 13.91 8.63 1.13
C LEU A 73 12.52 8.41 0.53
N PHE A 74 12.37 7.33 -0.23
CA PHE A 74 11.07 6.89 -0.71
C PHE A 74 10.30 6.24 0.44
N THR A 75 9.00 6.51 0.53
CA THR A 75 8.13 5.93 1.56
C THR A 75 6.87 5.35 0.94
N PHE A 76 6.52 4.13 1.34
CA PHE A 76 5.29 3.47 0.93
C PHE A 76 4.73 2.64 2.09
N PHE A 77 3.76 3.21 2.80
CA PHE A 77 3.27 2.67 4.07
C PHE A 77 1.90 2.01 3.94
N GLY A 78 1.50 1.28 5.00
CA GLY A 78 0.12 0.84 5.18
C GLY A 78 -0.23 -0.51 4.59
N GLY A 79 0.76 -1.31 4.17
CA GLY A 79 0.51 -2.65 3.62
C GLY A 79 -0.08 -2.64 2.21
N THR A 80 -0.22 -1.48 1.57
CA THR A 80 -0.78 -1.31 0.21
C THR A 80 -0.02 -2.09 -0.85
N LEU A 81 1.26 -2.41 -0.62
CA LEU A 81 2.04 -3.32 -1.48
C LEU A 81 1.38 -4.71 -1.58
N GLY A 82 0.64 -5.13 -0.56
CA GLY A 82 -0.13 -6.37 -0.55
C GLY A 82 -1.28 -6.39 -1.57
N ASN A 83 -1.74 -5.23 -2.03
CA ASN A 83 -2.83 -5.13 -3.01
C ASN A 83 -2.37 -5.39 -4.44
N PHE A 84 -1.06 -5.50 -4.65
CA PHE A 84 -0.48 -5.78 -5.95
C PHE A 84 -0.30 -7.30 -6.12
N SER A 85 -0.48 -7.78 -7.34
CA SER A 85 0.05 -9.09 -7.70
C SER A 85 1.57 -9.14 -7.48
N GLU A 86 2.14 -10.33 -7.44
CA GLU A 86 3.59 -10.49 -7.29
C GLU A 86 4.39 -9.78 -8.37
N GLN A 87 3.90 -9.82 -9.61
CA GLN A 87 4.57 -9.18 -10.73
C GLN A 87 4.45 -7.66 -10.66
N GLU A 88 3.28 -7.14 -10.30
CA GLU A 88 3.07 -5.69 -10.14
C GLU A 88 3.92 -5.14 -8.99
N ALA A 89 4.01 -5.85 -7.86
CA ALA A 89 4.86 -5.45 -6.73
C ALA A 89 6.34 -5.39 -7.12
N VAL A 90 6.85 -6.42 -7.82
CA VAL A 90 8.25 -6.44 -8.29
C VAL A 90 8.50 -5.32 -9.30
N ARG A 91 7.59 -5.10 -10.26
CA ARG A 91 7.72 -4.00 -11.25
C ARG A 91 7.73 -2.65 -10.56
N PHE A 92 6.79 -2.38 -9.67
CA PHE A 92 6.72 -1.13 -8.91
C PHE A 92 8.01 -0.87 -8.12
N LEU A 93 8.52 -1.88 -7.40
CA LEU A 93 9.79 -1.74 -6.67
C LEU A 93 10.98 -1.54 -7.60
N LYS A 94 10.97 -2.16 -8.79
CA LYS A 94 12.01 -1.99 -9.80
C LYS A 94 12.00 -0.56 -10.36
N ASP A 95 10.83 -0.01 -10.67
CA ASP A 95 10.69 1.36 -11.17
C ASP A 95 11.22 2.38 -10.14
N ILE A 96 10.99 2.15 -8.84
CA ILE A 96 11.61 2.93 -7.77
C ILE A 96 13.13 2.73 -7.79
N ALA A 97 13.60 1.48 -7.84
CA ALA A 97 15.02 1.15 -7.81
C ALA A 97 15.81 1.75 -8.98
N GLU A 98 15.19 1.95 -10.14
CA GLU A 98 15.77 2.61 -11.31
C GLU A 98 15.96 4.13 -11.10
N GLY A 99 15.10 4.76 -10.30
CA GLY A 99 15.23 6.17 -9.89
C GLY A 99 16.13 6.39 -8.67
N MET A 100 16.63 5.32 -8.03
CA MET A 100 17.45 5.39 -6.82
C MET A 100 18.95 5.51 -7.13
N GLY A 101 19.59 6.52 -6.53
CA GLY A 101 21.04 6.59 -6.39
C GLY A 101 21.57 5.71 -5.23
N PRO A 102 22.90 5.58 -5.08
CA PRO A 102 23.52 4.70 -4.08
C PRO A 102 23.17 5.03 -2.62
N ARG A 103 22.88 6.30 -2.34
CA ARG A 103 22.54 6.81 -1.00
C ARG A 103 21.04 6.83 -0.72
N ASP A 104 20.22 6.56 -1.73
CA ASP A 104 18.78 6.58 -1.57
C ASP A 104 18.30 5.37 -0.77
N ARG A 105 17.19 5.54 -0.07
CA ARG A 105 16.54 4.49 0.71
C ARG A 105 15.06 4.43 0.39
N LEU A 106 14.50 3.24 0.49
CA LEU A 106 13.07 2.99 0.36
C LEU A 106 12.57 2.36 1.67
N LEU A 107 11.61 3.00 2.31
CA LEU A 107 10.98 2.53 3.52
C LEU A 107 9.56 2.01 3.21
N ILE A 108 9.37 0.70 3.32
CA ILE A 108 8.11 0.03 2.99
C ILE A 108 7.45 -0.59 4.22
N GLY A 109 6.15 -0.39 4.35
CA GLY A 109 5.33 -1.09 5.35
C GLY A 109 4.76 -2.37 4.77
N ILE A 110 5.09 -3.51 5.39
CA ILE A 110 4.70 -4.84 4.94
C ILE A 110 3.80 -5.48 6.00
N ASP A 111 2.63 -5.93 5.59
CA ASP A 111 1.74 -6.71 6.45
C ASP A 111 2.15 -8.18 6.44
N MET A 112 2.47 -8.72 7.62
CA MET A 112 3.10 -10.03 7.74
C MET A 112 2.05 -11.13 7.85
N ILE A 113 2.45 -12.37 7.52
CA ILE A 113 1.65 -13.55 7.83
C ILE A 113 1.50 -13.65 9.35
N LYS A 114 0.27 -13.90 9.79
CA LYS A 114 -0.14 -14.05 11.20
C LYS A 114 -1.29 -15.06 11.26
N PRO A 115 -1.81 -15.42 12.46
CA PRO A 115 -2.90 -16.39 12.57
C PRO A 115 -4.08 -16.05 11.67
N LYS A 116 -4.66 -17.08 11.03
CA LYS A 116 -5.72 -16.95 10.03
C LYS A 116 -6.90 -16.16 10.57
N GLU A 117 -7.32 -16.44 11.79
CA GLU A 117 -8.47 -15.81 12.42
C GLU A 117 -8.23 -14.31 12.64
N THR A 118 -6.99 -13.91 12.92
CA THR A 118 -6.62 -12.49 13.03
C THR A 118 -6.66 -11.81 11.67
N LEU A 119 -6.20 -12.49 10.62
CA LEU A 119 -6.27 -11.97 9.25
C LEU A 119 -7.73 -11.83 8.79
N GLU A 120 -8.55 -12.86 8.95
CA GLU A 120 -9.94 -12.83 8.50
C GLU A 120 -10.79 -11.85 9.31
N ALA A 121 -10.58 -11.74 10.63
CA ALA A 121 -11.30 -10.76 11.45
C ALA A 121 -11.00 -9.31 11.08
N ALA A 122 -9.79 -9.01 10.56
CA ALA A 122 -9.43 -7.66 10.13
C ALA A 122 -10.18 -7.20 8.87
N TYR A 123 -10.72 -8.14 8.08
CA TYR A 123 -11.48 -7.85 6.86
C TYR A 123 -12.96 -8.20 6.99
N ASN A 124 -13.37 -8.83 8.09
CA ASN A 124 -14.76 -9.10 8.44
C ASN A 124 -15.12 -8.38 9.75
N ASP A 125 -14.90 -7.06 9.81
CA ASP A 125 -15.17 -6.30 11.02
C ASP A 125 -16.66 -6.35 11.40
N SER A 126 -16.93 -6.47 12.71
CA SER A 126 -18.30 -6.60 13.23
C SER A 126 -19.16 -5.36 13.05
N GLN A 127 -18.57 -4.22 12.70
CA GLN A 127 -19.28 -2.97 12.42
C GLN A 127 -19.76 -2.89 10.97
N GLY A 128 -19.35 -3.84 10.11
CA GLY A 128 -19.74 -3.90 8.70
C GLY A 128 -19.09 -2.84 7.83
N ILE A 129 -18.04 -2.17 8.31
CA ILE A 129 -17.37 -1.07 7.59
C ILE A 129 -16.67 -1.62 6.33
N THR A 130 -15.97 -2.75 6.45
CA THR A 130 -15.26 -3.39 5.33
C THR A 130 -16.24 -3.94 4.30
N SER A 131 -17.39 -4.47 4.75
CA SER A 131 -18.46 -4.92 3.86
C SER A 131 -19.02 -3.75 3.04
N ALA A 132 -19.34 -2.63 3.70
CA ALA A 132 -19.82 -1.42 3.03
C ALA A 132 -18.77 -0.86 2.05
N PHE A 133 -17.50 -0.84 2.45
CA PHE A 133 -16.39 -0.44 1.58
C PHE A 133 -16.28 -1.34 0.34
N ASN A 134 -16.35 -2.66 0.51
CA ASN A 134 -16.27 -3.60 -0.60
C ASN A 134 -17.43 -3.41 -1.59
N LYS A 135 -18.66 -3.33 -1.06
CA LYS A 135 -19.88 -3.15 -1.85
C LYS A 135 -19.94 -1.81 -2.59
N ASN A 136 -19.23 -0.79 -2.12
CA ASN A 136 -19.20 0.53 -2.75
C ASN A 136 -18.72 0.50 -4.22
N VAL A 137 -17.90 -0.49 -4.61
CA VAL A 137 -17.49 -0.64 -6.02
C VAL A 137 -18.69 -0.80 -6.96
N LEU A 138 -19.75 -1.50 -6.53
CA LEU A 138 -20.98 -1.65 -7.31
C LEU A 138 -21.72 -0.32 -7.46
N THR A 139 -21.74 0.49 -6.40
CA THR A 139 -22.34 1.82 -6.43
C THR A 139 -21.57 2.76 -7.37
N VAL A 140 -20.24 2.67 -7.38
CA VAL A 140 -19.39 3.41 -8.31
C VAL A 140 -19.66 2.98 -9.75
N ILE A 141 -19.72 1.68 -10.03
CA ILE A 141 -20.03 1.16 -11.38
C ILE A 141 -21.42 1.63 -11.84
N ASN A 142 -22.43 1.57 -10.98
CA ASN A 142 -23.77 2.09 -11.28
C ASN A 142 -23.73 3.56 -11.69
N ARG A 143 -23.02 4.39 -10.93
CA ARG A 143 -22.93 5.84 -11.15
C ARG A 143 -22.10 6.20 -12.39
N GLU A 144 -20.95 5.56 -12.59
CA GLU A 144 -19.99 5.96 -13.62
C GLU A 144 -20.28 5.31 -14.98
N LEU A 145 -20.89 4.11 -15.00
CA LEU A 145 -21.10 3.29 -16.18
C LEU A 145 -22.58 3.01 -16.50
N ASP A 146 -23.49 3.72 -15.83
CA ASP A 146 -24.95 3.55 -15.97
C ASP A 146 -25.36 2.07 -15.83
N ALA A 147 -24.90 1.44 -14.74
CA ALA A 147 -25.24 0.07 -14.39
C ALA A 147 -26.37 -0.01 -13.36
N ASN A 148 -26.94 -1.21 -13.19
CA ASN A 148 -28.09 -1.45 -12.32
C ASN A 148 -27.85 -2.54 -11.25
N PHE A 149 -26.64 -2.66 -10.71
CA PHE A 149 -26.39 -3.54 -9.57
C PHE A 149 -27.28 -3.16 -8.38
N ASP A 150 -28.05 -4.11 -7.84
CA ASP A 150 -28.61 -3.97 -6.50
C ASP A 150 -27.58 -4.45 -5.48
N VAL A 151 -27.09 -3.53 -4.67
CA VAL A 151 -26.05 -3.79 -3.66
C VAL A 151 -26.52 -4.81 -2.60
N ALA A 152 -27.82 -4.90 -2.37
CA ALA A 152 -28.40 -5.87 -1.43
C ALA A 152 -28.31 -7.32 -1.93
N ASP A 153 -28.17 -7.54 -3.24
CA ASP A 153 -28.08 -8.88 -3.82
C ASP A 153 -26.69 -9.51 -3.70
N PHE A 154 -25.69 -8.77 -3.21
CA PHE A 154 -24.31 -9.24 -3.12
C PHE A 154 -23.80 -9.22 -1.68
N ASP A 155 -23.46 -10.38 -1.14
CA ASP A 155 -22.85 -10.53 0.18
C ASP A 155 -21.33 -10.32 0.14
N HIS A 156 -20.81 -9.67 1.17
CA HIS A 156 -19.37 -9.54 1.35
C HIS A 156 -18.80 -10.85 1.90
N VAL A 157 -17.77 -11.37 1.25
CA VAL A 157 -17.03 -12.56 1.69
C VAL A 157 -15.55 -12.23 1.71
N ALA A 158 -14.90 -12.34 2.86
CA ALA A 158 -13.45 -12.21 2.98
C ALA A 158 -12.84 -13.42 3.68
N PHE A 159 -11.83 -14.04 3.06
CA PHE A 159 -11.16 -15.22 3.58
C PHE A 159 -9.66 -15.21 3.29
N PHE A 160 -8.90 -15.91 4.11
CA PHE A 160 -7.46 -16.08 3.89
C PHE A 160 -7.19 -17.29 3.00
N ASN A 161 -6.68 -17.04 1.80
CA ASN A 161 -6.18 -18.07 0.90
C ASN A 161 -4.76 -18.48 1.31
N GLU A 162 -4.65 -19.52 2.13
CA GLU A 162 -3.37 -20.00 2.68
C GLU A 162 -2.35 -20.35 1.60
N LYS A 163 -2.80 -20.98 0.50
CA LYS A 163 -1.92 -21.38 -0.61
C LYS A 163 -1.30 -20.18 -1.32
N ARG A 164 -2.04 -19.08 -1.42
CA ARG A 164 -1.58 -17.83 -2.05
C ARG A 164 -1.07 -16.78 -1.05
N GLN A 165 -1.15 -17.10 0.25
CA GLN A 165 -0.79 -16.22 1.37
C GLN A 165 -1.40 -14.82 1.25
N ARG A 166 -2.70 -14.74 0.98
CA ARG A 166 -3.41 -13.46 0.81
C ARG A 166 -4.83 -13.53 1.33
N ILE A 167 -5.33 -12.40 1.82
CA ILE A 167 -6.77 -12.20 1.95
C ILE A 167 -7.34 -11.97 0.55
N GLU A 168 -8.47 -12.58 0.26
CA GLU A 168 -9.30 -12.29 -0.90
C GLU A 168 -10.63 -11.72 -0.41
N MET A 169 -11.07 -10.62 -1.01
CA MET A 169 -12.39 -10.05 -0.80
C MET A 169 -13.24 -10.28 -2.03
N HIS A 170 -14.45 -10.76 -1.81
CA HIS A 170 -15.40 -11.11 -2.86
C HIS A 170 -16.76 -10.47 -2.57
N LEU A 171 -17.52 -10.28 -3.64
CA LEU A 171 -18.95 -10.00 -3.60
C LEU A 171 -19.68 -11.21 -4.17
N GLN A 172 -20.37 -11.95 -3.32
CA GLN A 172 -21.08 -13.18 -3.66
C GLN A 172 -22.55 -12.89 -3.92
N ALA A 173 -23.09 -13.30 -5.06
CA ALA A 173 -24.50 -13.16 -5.37
C ALA A 173 -25.33 -14.04 -4.41
N ALA A 174 -26.26 -13.43 -3.67
CA ALA A 174 -27.13 -14.11 -2.71
C ALA A 174 -28.29 -14.88 -3.38
N ARG A 175 -28.49 -14.65 -4.68
CA ARG A 175 -29.50 -15.27 -5.56
C ARG A 175 -29.06 -15.11 -7.02
N PRO A 176 -29.77 -15.69 -8.01
CA PRO A 176 -29.53 -15.34 -9.40
C PRO A 176 -29.79 -13.84 -9.65
N VAL A 177 -28.83 -13.16 -10.27
CA VAL A 177 -28.88 -11.72 -10.59
C VAL A 177 -28.57 -11.50 -12.06
N SER A 178 -29.28 -10.58 -12.71
CA SER A 178 -28.92 -10.07 -14.04
C SER A 178 -28.63 -8.59 -13.94
N VAL A 179 -27.46 -8.19 -14.43
CA VAL A 179 -26.98 -6.80 -14.38
C VAL A 179 -26.71 -6.32 -15.80
N ARG A 180 -27.20 -5.12 -16.09
CA ARG A 180 -26.97 -4.38 -17.32
C ARG A 180 -26.02 -3.22 -17.02
N ILE A 181 -24.99 -3.06 -17.85
CA ILE A 181 -24.07 -1.92 -17.82
C ILE A 181 -24.24 -1.17 -19.15
N GLU A 182 -25.05 -0.11 -19.15
CA GLU A 182 -25.52 0.50 -20.40
C GLU A 182 -24.39 1.12 -21.21
N ARG A 183 -23.43 1.80 -20.57
CA ARG A 183 -22.32 2.44 -21.29
C ARG A 183 -21.39 1.48 -22.01
N LEU A 184 -21.39 0.20 -21.62
CA LEU A 184 -20.54 -0.83 -22.20
C LEU A 184 -21.30 -1.77 -23.14
N ASP A 185 -22.61 -1.59 -23.30
CA ASP A 185 -23.49 -2.57 -23.93
C ASP A 185 -23.29 -4.00 -23.39
N LEU A 186 -23.10 -4.13 -22.07
CA LEU A 186 -22.77 -5.39 -21.43
C LEU A 186 -23.92 -5.89 -20.54
N CYS A 187 -24.28 -7.16 -20.70
CA CYS A 187 -25.19 -7.88 -19.82
C CYS A 187 -24.42 -8.99 -19.11
N LEU A 188 -24.52 -9.01 -17.79
CA LEU A 188 -23.92 -10.01 -16.92
C LEU A 188 -25.04 -10.79 -16.24
N ALA A 189 -24.85 -12.10 -16.11
CA ALA A 189 -25.71 -12.97 -15.32
C ALA A 189 -24.84 -13.64 -14.27
N PHE A 190 -25.33 -13.62 -13.04
CA PHE A 190 -24.69 -14.28 -11.90
C PHE A 190 -25.61 -15.39 -11.39
N GLU A 191 -25.06 -16.57 -11.17
CA GLU A 191 -25.75 -17.63 -10.43
C GLU A 191 -25.70 -17.36 -8.92
N GLU A 192 -26.59 -17.99 -8.16
CA GLU A 192 -26.51 -17.96 -6.69
C GLU A 192 -25.16 -18.53 -6.23
N GLY A 193 -24.48 -17.82 -5.34
CA GLY A 193 -23.17 -18.18 -4.83
C GLY A 193 -22.00 -17.80 -5.74
N GLU A 194 -22.25 -17.34 -6.98
CA GLU A 194 -21.20 -16.83 -7.87
C GLU A 194 -20.56 -15.57 -7.28
N THR A 195 -19.25 -15.42 -7.45
CA THR A 195 -18.49 -14.34 -6.78
C THR A 195 -17.75 -13.44 -7.74
N ILE A 196 -17.76 -12.15 -7.45
CA ILE A 196 -16.89 -11.14 -8.05
C ILE A 196 -15.70 -10.96 -7.11
N HIS A 197 -14.49 -11.27 -7.58
CA HIS A 197 -13.26 -11.01 -6.83
C HIS A 197 -12.91 -9.51 -6.91
N THR A 198 -12.97 -8.80 -5.78
CA THR A 198 -12.82 -7.33 -5.74
C THR A 198 -11.45 -6.87 -5.28
N GLU A 199 -10.82 -7.56 -4.32
CA GLU A 199 -9.54 -7.14 -3.76
C GLU A 199 -8.67 -8.33 -3.33
N VAL A 200 -7.36 -8.14 -3.40
CA VAL A 200 -6.37 -9.01 -2.77
C VAL A 200 -5.60 -8.21 -1.73
N SER A 201 -5.22 -8.85 -0.64
CA SER A 201 -4.23 -8.30 0.26
C SER A 201 -3.24 -9.38 0.67
N ARG A 202 -2.11 -9.44 -0.04
CA ARG A 202 -1.02 -10.38 0.19
C ARG A 202 -0.37 -10.10 1.54
N LYS A 203 -0.02 -11.19 2.21
CA LYS A 203 0.72 -11.20 3.47
C LYS A 203 2.08 -11.82 3.19
N PHE A 204 3.09 -11.32 3.89
CA PHE A 204 4.47 -11.67 3.57
C PHE A 204 5.12 -12.44 4.71
N SER A 205 5.93 -13.43 4.37
CA SER A 205 7.02 -13.87 5.23
C SER A 205 8.25 -13.01 4.97
N ARG A 206 9.20 -12.99 5.92
CA ARG A 206 10.47 -12.30 5.73
C ARG A 206 11.19 -12.76 4.45
N ALA A 207 11.29 -14.07 4.24
CA ALA A 207 11.91 -14.64 3.04
C ALA A 207 11.21 -14.19 1.74
N SER A 208 9.87 -14.15 1.72
CA SER A 208 9.12 -13.70 0.53
C SER A 208 9.34 -12.21 0.22
N ALA A 209 9.48 -11.38 1.26
CA ALA A 209 9.75 -9.95 1.10
C ALA A 209 11.19 -9.68 0.63
N GLU A 210 12.17 -10.40 1.19
CA GLU A 210 13.57 -10.34 0.77
C GLU A 210 13.72 -10.77 -0.70
N ALA A 211 13.13 -11.90 -1.09
CA ALA A 211 13.18 -12.38 -2.48
C ALA A 211 12.48 -11.40 -3.47
N MET A 212 11.39 -10.76 -3.05
CA MET A 212 10.73 -9.74 -3.85
C MET A 212 11.61 -8.50 -4.05
N ALA A 213 12.28 -8.03 -2.98
CA ALA A 213 13.22 -6.92 -3.06
C ALA A 213 14.42 -7.24 -3.96
N GLU A 214 15.00 -8.43 -3.83
CA GLU A 214 16.13 -8.88 -4.65
C GLU A 214 15.78 -8.89 -6.14
N ARG A 215 14.61 -9.41 -6.51
CA ARG A 215 14.11 -9.42 -7.90
C ARG A 215 13.88 -8.01 -8.46
N ALA A 216 13.65 -7.03 -7.60
CA ALA A 216 13.55 -5.62 -7.97
C ALA A 216 14.92 -4.90 -8.02
N GLY A 217 16.03 -5.61 -7.74
CA GLY A 217 17.36 -5.02 -7.70
C GLY A 217 17.60 -4.19 -6.43
N LEU A 218 16.95 -4.56 -5.32
CA LEU A 218 17.07 -3.93 -4.01
C LEU A 218 17.54 -4.96 -2.97
N ALA A 219 18.15 -4.47 -1.89
CA ALA A 219 18.56 -5.28 -0.75
C ALA A 219 17.97 -4.72 0.55
N VAL A 220 17.60 -5.61 1.47
CA VAL A 220 17.17 -5.22 2.82
C VAL A 220 18.37 -4.68 3.59
N SER A 221 18.28 -3.43 4.02
CA SER A 221 19.29 -2.76 4.85
C SER A 221 18.94 -2.87 6.35
N ARG A 222 17.67 -2.64 6.70
CA ARG A 222 17.18 -2.71 8.08
C ARG A 222 15.75 -3.27 8.11
N TRP A 223 15.44 -4.00 9.17
CA TRP A 223 14.13 -4.61 9.38
C TRP A 223 13.61 -4.27 10.78
N PHE A 224 12.50 -3.56 10.85
CA PHE A 224 11.81 -3.24 12.09
C PHE A 224 10.44 -3.95 12.11
N THR A 225 9.98 -4.36 13.28
CA THR A 225 8.66 -4.97 13.42
C THR A 225 8.05 -4.65 14.79
N ASP A 226 6.72 -4.77 14.90
CA ASP A 226 6.03 -4.64 16.17
C ASP A 226 6.29 -5.86 17.09
N GLY A 227 5.90 -5.77 18.36
CA GLY A 227 6.17 -6.82 19.35
C GLY A 227 5.59 -8.20 19.01
N LYS A 228 4.62 -8.30 18.09
CA LYS A 228 4.07 -9.59 17.63
C LYS A 228 4.63 -10.05 16.28
N GLY A 229 5.45 -9.24 15.61
CA GLY A 229 5.96 -9.58 14.28
C GLY A 229 4.91 -9.50 13.17
N TRP A 230 3.78 -8.81 13.39
CA TRP A 230 2.61 -8.83 12.51
C TRP A 230 2.62 -7.75 11.44
N PHE A 231 3.38 -6.68 11.65
CA PHE A 231 3.65 -5.63 10.69
C PHE A 231 5.13 -5.29 10.74
N SER A 232 5.74 -5.19 9.56
CA SER A 232 7.16 -4.84 9.44
C SER A 232 7.34 -3.55 8.67
N LEU A 233 8.29 -2.74 9.12
CA LEU A 233 8.79 -1.58 8.41
C LEU A 233 10.19 -1.93 7.92
N VAL A 234 10.37 -2.03 6.61
CA VAL A 234 11.59 -2.55 5.99
C VAL A 234 12.26 -1.43 5.22
N GLU A 235 13.53 -1.19 5.52
CA GLU A 235 14.38 -0.29 4.76
C GLU A 235 15.12 -1.08 3.68
N LEU A 236 14.96 -0.65 2.44
CA LEU A 236 15.62 -1.17 1.26
C LEU A 236 16.61 -0.14 0.70
N GLY A 237 17.69 -0.63 0.11
CA GLY A 237 18.69 0.15 -0.60
C GLY A 237 19.13 -0.54 -1.90
N ARG A 238 19.91 0.17 -2.71
CA ARG A 238 20.63 -0.45 -3.83
C ARG A 238 21.67 -1.43 -3.26
N PRO A 239 21.83 -2.64 -3.85
CA PRO A 239 22.91 -3.54 -3.46
C PRO A 239 24.25 -2.82 -3.57
N SER A 240 25.09 -2.93 -2.54
CA SER A 240 26.47 -2.44 -2.60
C SER A 240 27.21 -3.21 -3.71
N SER A 241 27.90 -2.50 -4.60
CA SER A 241 28.78 -3.11 -5.61
C SER A 241 30.06 -3.71 -4.99
N ASP A 242 30.35 -3.33 -3.74
CA ASP A 242 31.44 -3.86 -2.94
C ASP A 242 30.86 -4.78 -1.88
N GLY A 243 31.51 -5.94 -1.65
CA GLY A 243 31.10 -6.99 -0.70
C GLY A 243 31.08 -6.60 0.78
N ASP A 244 30.86 -5.33 1.10
CA ASP A 244 30.58 -4.86 2.44
C ASP A 244 29.12 -5.16 2.77
N CYS A 245 28.92 -6.30 3.43
CA CYS A 245 27.75 -6.55 4.25
C CYS A 245 27.51 -5.32 5.13
N PHE A 246 26.37 -4.65 4.94
CA PHE A 246 25.83 -3.75 5.96
C PHE A 246 25.60 -4.60 7.21
N ALA A 247 26.55 -4.54 8.15
CA ALA A 247 26.35 -5.12 9.47
C ALA A 247 25.16 -4.39 10.11
N PRO A 248 24.11 -5.09 10.56
CA PRO A 248 23.06 -4.44 11.33
C PRO A 248 23.70 -3.81 12.57
N PRO A 249 23.25 -2.64 13.03
CA PRO A 249 23.65 -2.16 14.35
C PRO A 249 23.24 -3.24 15.35
N THR A 250 24.22 -3.77 16.07
CA THR A 250 24.03 -4.76 17.13
C THR A 250 23.18 -4.12 18.24
N GLY A 251 21.87 -4.29 18.14
CA GLY A 251 20.95 -4.01 19.22
C GLY A 251 21.17 -5.04 20.31
N LYS A 252 21.77 -4.62 21.42
CA LYS A 252 21.65 -5.31 22.70
C LYS A 252 20.18 -5.57 22.97
N GLU A 253 19.84 -6.82 23.22
CA GLU A 253 18.65 -7.21 23.98
C GLU A 253 18.64 -6.35 25.26
N ALA A 254 17.61 -5.51 25.38
CA ALA A 254 17.24 -4.94 26.65
C ALA A 254 16.31 -5.95 27.32
N ASP A 255 16.92 -6.88 28.05
CA ASP A 255 16.22 -7.63 29.10
C ASP A 255 16.03 -6.73 30.34
N CYS A 256 14.92 -6.96 31.03
CA CYS A 256 14.55 -6.38 32.32
C CYS A 256 15.64 -6.45 33.39
#